data_AF-A0A2A9TY02-F1
#
_entry.id   AF-A0A2A9TY02-F1
#
_cell.length_a   1.000
_cell.length_b   1.000
_cell.length_c   1.000
_cell.angle_alpha   90.00
_cell.angle_beta   90.00
_cell.angle_gamma   90.00
#
_symmetry.space_group_name_H-M   'P 1'
#
loop_
_entity.id
_entity.type
_entity.pdbx_description
1 polymer ?
#
loop_
_entity_poly.entity_id
_entity_poly.type
_entity_poly.pdbx_seq_one_letter_code
_entity_poly.pdbx_strand_id
1 'polypeptide(L)'
;MIVLETERLTLRWFDIKDAPFILELVNDPAWIQFIGDKGVKNLEDAKNYIVNGPVDMYNKIGFGLYLVERKEDLTPLGMCGLIKRDSLEDIDIGFAFLEKFRSQGYGYESASAVIDYGVQKLGMKRIVAITSTDNVNSGKLLEKVGLRFEKIISDSGEELKLFGYNA
;
A
#
# COMPACT_ATOMS: atom_id res chain seq x y z
N MET A 1 -2.34 -7.48 14.78
CA MET A 1 -0.88 -7.71 14.99
C MET A 1 -0.13 -6.46 14.55
N ILE A 2 0.71 -5.88 15.40
CA ILE A 2 1.59 -4.75 15.00
C ILE A 2 2.77 -5.34 14.22
N VAL A 3 3.09 -4.73 13.07
CA VAL A 3 4.19 -5.14 12.18
C VAL A 3 5.35 -4.17 12.30
N LEU A 4 5.05 -2.88 12.22
CA LEU A 4 6.05 -1.81 12.28
C LEU A 4 5.53 -0.64 13.11
N GLU A 5 6.49 0.08 13.66
CA GLU A 5 6.27 1.34 14.34
C GLU A 5 7.29 2.35 13.83
N THR A 6 6.82 3.57 13.56
CA THR A 6 7.66 4.71 13.19
C THR A 6 7.57 5.76 14.29
N GLU A 7 8.05 6.98 14.01
CA GLU A 7 7.90 8.11 14.93
C GLU A 7 6.41 8.43 15.19
N ARG A 8 5.59 8.50 14.13
CA ARG A 8 4.19 8.95 14.22
C ARG A 8 3.16 7.86 13.96
N LEU A 9 3.57 6.72 13.40
CA LEU A 9 2.66 5.72 12.83
C LEU A 9 2.85 4.34 13.44
N THR A 10 1.73 3.63 13.55
CA THR A 10 1.70 2.18 13.74
C THR A 10 1.19 1.55 12.46
N LEU A 11 1.90 0.54 11.95
CA LEU A 11 1.46 -0.30 10.85
C LEU A 11 1.09 -1.67 11.40
N ARG A 12 -0.17 -2.05 11.22
CA ARG A 12 -0.72 -3.30 11.75
C ARG A 12 -1.53 -4.05 10.70
N TRP A 13 -1.69 -5.35 10.93
CA TRP A 13 -2.64 -6.13 10.15
C TRP A 13 -4.05 -5.55 10.26
N PHE A 14 -4.78 -5.61 9.14
CA PHE A 14 -6.20 -5.34 9.13
C PHE A 14 -6.97 -6.35 9.99
N ASP A 15 -8.01 -5.85 10.65
CA ASP A 15 -9.04 -6.61 11.33
C ASP A 15 -10.38 -6.37 10.61
N ILE A 16 -11.31 -7.32 10.68
CA ILE A 16 -12.65 -7.17 10.09
C ILE A 16 -13.39 -5.92 10.60
N LYS A 17 -13.05 -5.42 11.80
CA LYS A 17 -13.60 -4.20 12.40
C LYS A 17 -13.14 -2.93 11.66
N ASP A 18 -12.09 -3.00 10.86
CA ASP A 18 -11.62 -1.89 10.03
C ASP A 18 -12.47 -1.73 8.74
N ALA A 19 -13.51 -2.57 8.54
CA ALA A 19 -14.39 -2.51 7.37
C ALA A 19 -14.99 -1.12 7.08
N PRO A 20 -15.46 -0.33 8.07
CA PRO A 20 -15.93 1.04 7.80
C PRO A 20 -14.84 1.94 7.21
N PHE A 21 -13.60 1.81 7.69
CA PHE A 21 -12.46 2.57 7.17
C PHE A 21 -12.06 2.11 5.76
N ILE A 22 -12.05 0.79 5.50
CA ILE A 22 -11.80 0.27 4.15
C ILE A 22 -12.86 0.75 3.17
N LEU A 23 -14.13 0.75 3.56
CA LEU A 23 -15.22 1.24 2.72
C LEU A 23 -15.01 2.71 2.33
N GLU A 24 -14.54 3.57 3.25
CA GLU A 24 -14.16 4.96 2.95
C GLU A 24 -12.93 5.02 2.02
N LEU A 25 -11.86 4.30 2.36
CA LEU A 25 -10.57 4.39 1.67
C LEU A 25 -10.62 3.93 0.21
N VAL A 26 -11.26 2.79 -0.07
CA VAL A 26 -11.28 2.21 -1.43
C VAL A 26 -12.25 2.92 -2.36
N ASN A 27 -13.13 3.77 -1.81
CA ASN A 27 -14.04 4.63 -2.57
C ASN A 27 -13.57 6.10 -2.63
N ASP A 28 -12.39 6.41 -2.09
CA ASP A 28 -11.78 7.73 -2.28
C ASP A 28 -11.58 7.99 -3.80
N PRO A 29 -11.91 9.19 -4.31
CA PRO A 29 -11.82 9.49 -5.74
C PRO A 29 -10.43 9.19 -6.34
N ALA A 30 -9.36 9.45 -5.61
CA ALA A 30 -8.00 9.18 -6.10
C ALA A 30 -7.69 7.67 -6.08
N TRP A 31 -8.28 6.90 -5.16
CA TRP A 31 -8.17 5.44 -5.21
C TRP A 31 -8.80 4.92 -6.49
N ILE A 32 -10.04 5.30 -6.77
CA ILE A 32 -10.77 4.85 -7.97
C ILE A 32 -10.02 5.25 -9.23
N GLN A 33 -9.52 6.50 -9.30
CA GLN A 33 -8.78 7.00 -10.45
C GLN A 33 -7.47 6.24 -10.70
N PHE A 34 -6.66 5.99 -9.66
CA PHE A 34 -5.28 5.53 -9.84
C PHE A 34 -5.03 4.05 -9.53
N ILE A 35 -5.99 3.36 -8.90
CA ILE A 35 -5.89 1.95 -8.48
C ILE A 35 -7.05 1.11 -9.05
N GLY A 36 -8.20 1.74 -9.32
CA GLY A 36 -9.40 1.11 -9.86
C GLY A 36 -10.45 0.73 -8.81
N ASP A 37 -11.72 0.79 -9.22
CA ASP A 37 -12.88 0.43 -8.39
C ASP A 37 -12.80 -1.05 -7.95
N LYS A 38 -12.83 -1.27 -6.63
CA LYS A 38 -12.78 -2.62 -6.04
C LYS A 38 -14.15 -3.25 -5.88
N GLY A 39 -15.22 -2.57 -6.30
CA GLY A 39 -16.60 -3.06 -6.18
C GLY A 39 -17.10 -3.11 -4.74
N VAL A 40 -16.42 -2.44 -3.81
CA VAL A 40 -16.78 -2.43 -2.38
C VAL A 40 -17.83 -1.35 -2.15
N LYS A 41 -19.11 -1.74 -2.04
CA LYS A 41 -20.24 -0.80 -1.95
C LYS A 41 -20.90 -0.78 -0.56
N ASN A 42 -20.63 -1.77 0.29
CA ASN A 42 -21.18 -1.84 1.64
C ASN A 42 -20.17 -2.47 2.63
N LEU A 43 -20.55 -2.54 3.91
CA LEU A 43 -19.69 -3.07 4.97
C LEU A 43 -19.36 -4.55 4.80
N GLU A 44 -20.24 -5.35 4.22
CA GLU A 44 -19.98 -6.76 3.97
C GLU A 44 -18.94 -6.94 2.86
N ASP A 45 -19.04 -6.16 1.77
CA ASP A 45 -18.02 -6.13 0.73
C ASP A 45 -16.66 -5.71 1.29
N ALA A 46 -16.65 -4.74 2.22
CA ALA A 46 -15.41 -4.26 2.85
C ALA A 46 -14.77 -5.32 3.76
N LYS A 47 -15.56 -6.09 4.53
CA LYS A 47 -15.05 -7.25 5.27
C LYS A 47 -14.48 -8.30 4.32
N ASN A 48 -15.18 -8.59 3.22
CA ASN A 48 -14.72 -9.54 2.22
C ASN A 48 -13.42 -9.07 1.55
N TYR A 49 -13.27 -7.78 1.27
CA TYR A 49 -12.03 -7.19 0.77
C TYR A 49 -10.87 -7.39 1.75
N ILE A 50 -11.09 -7.17 3.05
CA ILE A 50 -10.08 -7.37 4.10
C ILE A 50 -9.65 -8.84 4.15
N VAL A 51 -10.62 -9.75 4.25
CA VAL A 51 -10.37 -11.19 4.43
C VAL A 51 -9.68 -11.80 3.22
N ASN A 52 -10.19 -11.51 2.01
CA ASN A 52 -9.70 -12.13 0.77
C ASN A 52 -8.50 -11.38 0.15
N GLY A 53 -8.16 -10.20 0.67
CA GLY A 53 -7.03 -9.40 0.20
C GLY A 53 -5.89 -9.42 1.24
N PRO A 54 -5.72 -8.36 2.05
CA PRO A 54 -4.60 -8.26 2.98
C PRO A 54 -4.46 -9.46 3.94
N VAL A 55 -5.56 -9.93 4.55
CA VAL A 55 -5.51 -11.01 5.56
C VAL A 55 -5.10 -12.34 4.95
N ASP A 56 -5.66 -12.72 3.81
CA ASP A 56 -5.26 -13.92 3.08
C ASP A 56 -3.76 -13.88 2.71
N MET A 57 -3.25 -12.72 2.29
CA MET A 57 -1.83 -12.56 1.97
C MET A 57 -0.95 -12.74 3.20
N TYR A 58 -1.30 -12.16 4.35
CA TYR A 58 -0.55 -12.38 5.59
C TYR A 58 -0.47 -13.87 5.93
N ASN A 59 -1.59 -14.60 5.81
CA ASN A 59 -1.66 -16.01 6.15
C ASN A 59 -0.84 -16.89 5.21
N LYS A 60 -0.75 -16.52 3.92
CA LYS A 60 -0.02 -17.29 2.91
C LYS A 60 1.48 -17.03 2.91
N ILE A 61 1.89 -15.76 3.01
CA ILE A 61 3.29 -15.37 2.78
C ILE A 61 3.89 -14.53 3.90
N GLY A 62 3.13 -14.22 4.97
CA GLY A 62 3.63 -13.56 6.17
C GLY A 62 3.69 -12.02 6.10
N PHE A 63 3.31 -11.41 4.98
CA PHE A 63 3.25 -9.96 4.80
C PHE A 63 2.12 -9.56 3.85
N GLY A 64 1.79 -8.27 3.81
CA GLY A 64 0.73 -7.72 2.97
C GLY A 64 0.65 -6.20 3.08
N LEU A 65 -0.44 -5.61 2.62
CA LEU A 65 -0.77 -4.20 2.89
C LEU A 65 -1.25 -4.03 4.32
N TYR A 66 -0.65 -3.14 5.11
CA TYR A 66 -1.03 -2.91 6.50
C TYR A 66 -1.90 -1.68 6.64
N LEU A 67 -2.79 -1.67 7.65
CA LEU A 67 -3.44 -0.46 8.08
C LEU A 67 -2.40 0.47 8.70
N VAL A 68 -2.41 1.74 8.29
CA VAL A 68 -1.55 2.79 8.83
C VAL A 68 -2.41 3.66 9.75
N GLU A 69 -2.11 3.67 11.04
CA GLU A 69 -2.79 4.52 12.03
C GLU A 69 -1.81 5.47 12.71
N ARG A 70 -2.31 6.65 13.09
CA ARG A 70 -1.53 7.62 13.87
C ARG A 70 -1.44 7.18 15.32
N LYS A 71 -0.24 7.22 15.90
CA LYS A 71 -0.01 6.79 17.29
C LYS A 71 -0.74 7.64 18.32
N GLU A 72 -0.84 8.94 18.06
CA GLU A 72 -1.40 9.91 19.01
C GLU A 72 -2.84 9.60 19.42
N ASP A 73 -3.66 9.17 18.46
CA ASP A 73 -5.12 9.04 18.65
C ASP A 73 -5.72 7.78 18.00
N LEU A 74 -4.87 6.89 17.48
CA LEU A 74 -5.26 5.65 16.80
C LEU A 74 -6.13 5.88 15.55
N THR A 75 -6.09 7.09 14.97
CA THR A 75 -6.87 7.39 13.77
C THR A 75 -6.30 6.62 12.57
N PRO A 76 -7.11 5.82 11.86
CA PRO A 76 -6.68 5.16 10.63
C PRO A 76 -6.55 6.20 9.51
N LEU A 77 -5.39 6.21 8.85
CA LEU A 77 -5.01 7.23 7.87
C LEU A 77 -5.06 6.71 6.43
N GLY A 78 -4.66 5.46 6.26
CA GLY A 78 -4.42 4.85 4.97
C GLY A 78 -3.97 3.40 5.13
N MET A 79 -3.30 2.92 4.09
CA MET A 79 -2.64 1.63 4.08
C MET A 79 -1.31 1.72 3.35
N CYS A 80 -0.34 0.93 3.80
CA CYS A 80 0.97 0.83 3.20
C CYS A 80 1.57 -0.55 3.51
N GLY A 81 2.23 -1.18 2.54
CA GLY A 81 2.82 -2.49 2.74
C GLY A 81 3.28 -3.14 1.45
N LEU A 82 3.55 -4.44 1.53
CA LEU A 82 4.14 -5.24 0.47
C LEU A 82 3.08 -6.16 -0.15
N ILE A 83 3.12 -6.35 -1.46
CA ILE A 83 2.11 -7.09 -2.22
C ILE A 83 2.85 -8.08 -3.12
N LYS A 84 2.49 -9.37 -3.06
CA LYS A 84 2.85 -10.30 -4.13
C LYS A 84 1.76 -10.26 -5.20
N ARG A 85 2.09 -9.69 -6.36
CA ARG A 85 1.22 -9.71 -7.54
C ARG A 85 1.61 -10.87 -8.44
N ASP A 86 0.63 -11.50 -9.06
CA ASP A 86 0.89 -12.55 -10.05
C ASP A 86 1.52 -11.97 -11.33
N SER A 87 1.24 -10.70 -11.65
CA SER A 87 1.79 -9.99 -12.82
C SER A 87 3.23 -9.54 -12.65
N LEU A 88 3.80 -9.60 -11.44
CA LEU A 88 5.16 -9.12 -11.15
C LEU A 88 6.02 -10.24 -10.55
N GLU A 89 7.27 -10.32 -11.01
CA GLU A 89 8.26 -11.25 -10.47
C GLU A 89 8.64 -10.86 -9.02
N ASP A 90 9.03 -9.61 -8.83
CA ASP A 90 9.43 -9.02 -7.55
C ASP A 90 8.23 -8.62 -6.67
N ILE A 91 8.50 -8.37 -5.38
CA ILE A 91 7.49 -7.87 -4.44
C ILE A 91 7.22 -6.39 -4.66
N ASP A 92 5.95 -6.04 -4.79
CA ASP A 92 5.46 -4.69 -5.00
C ASP A 92 5.24 -3.96 -3.67
N ILE A 93 5.60 -2.68 -3.58
CA ILE A 93 5.16 -1.80 -2.48
C ILE A 93 3.94 -0.99 -2.93
N GLY A 94 2.88 -1.04 -2.13
CA GLY A 94 1.67 -0.27 -2.35
C GLY A 94 1.35 0.67 -1.18
N PHE A 95 0.73 1.80 -1.48
CA PHE A 95 0.19 2.71 -0.47
C PHE A 95 -1.00 3.51 -0.99
N ALA A 96 -1.90 3.87 -0.07
CA ALA A 96 -3.02 4.77 -0.33
C ALA A 96 -3.46 5.43 0.98
N PHE A 97 -3.86 6.69 0.92
CA PHE A 97 -4.26 7.48 2.09
C PHE A 97 -5.50 8.28 1.78
N LEU A 98 -6.38 8.45 2.76
CA LEU A 98 -7.52 9.34 2.65
C LEU A 98 -7.06 10.77 2.35
N GLU A 99 -7.82 11.49 1.54
CA GLU A 99 -7.51 12.87 1.12
C GLU A 99 -7.04 13.77 2.26
N LYS A 100 -7.77 13.74 3.39
CA LYS A 100 -7.51 14.54 4.60
C LYS A 100 -6.15 14.30 5.27
N PHE A 101 -5.44 13.23 4.92
CA PHE A 101 -4.14 12.87 5.49
C PHE A 101 -2.98 12.93 4.48
N ARG A 102 -3.25 13.33 3.23
CA ARG A 102 -2.21 13.53 2.22
C ARG A 102 -1.37 14.77 2.53
N SER A 103 -0.18 14.84 1.92
CA SER A 103 0.74 15.98 2.04
C SER A 103 1.25 16.31 3.45
N GLN A 104 1.04 15.43 4.43
CA GLN A 104 1.50 15.56 5.82
C GLN A 104 2.72 14.65 6.13
N GLY A 105 3.29 14.03 5.08
CA GLY A 105 4.47 13.17 5.17
C GLY A 105 4.20 11.71 5.55
N TYR A 106 2.97 11.34 5.88
CA TYR A 106 2.65 9.97 6.32
C TYR A 106 2.96 8.90 5.28
N GLY A 107 2.66 9.14 3.99
CA GLY A 107 2.98 8.18 2.94
C GLY A 107 4.48 7.96 2.74
N TYR A 108 5.29 9.01 2.90
CA TYR A 108 6.75 8.89 2.83
C TYR A 108 7.27 8.09 4.03
N GLU A 109 6.84 8.45 5.24
CA GLU A 109 7.25 7.78 6.47
C GLU A 109 6.88 6.28 6.47
N SER A 110 5.65 5.95 6.09
CA SER A 110 5.21 4.56 6.04
C SER A 110 5.94 3.77 4.96
N ALA A 111 6.11 4.33 3.75
CA ALA A 111 6.73 3.62 2.65
C ALA A 111 8.24 3.39 2.90
N SER A 112 8.95 4.38 3.45
CA SER A 112 10.35 4.19 3.87
C SER A 112 10.48 3.07 4.90
N ALA A 113 9.63 3.06 5.94
CA ALA A 113 9.66 2.01 6.95
C ALA A 113 9.34 0.62 6.39
N VAL A 114 8.42 0.52 5.42
CA VAL A 114 8.06 -0.74 4.75
C VAL A 114 9.19 -1.25 3.86
N ILE A 115 9.89 -0.37 3.12
CA ILE A 115 11.07 -0.76 2.31
C ILE A 115 12.16 -1.30 3.23
N ASP A 116 12.50 -0.56 4.29
CA ASP A 116 13.51 -0.99 5.26
C ASP A 116 13.15 -2.32 5.91
N TYR A 117 11.88 -2.52 6.25
CA TYR A 117 11.38 -3.80 6.76
C TYR A 117 11.56 -4.94 5.75
N GLY A 118 11.16 -4.72 4.50
CA GLY A 118 11.30 -5.71 3.43
C GLY A 118 12.75 -6.14 3.23
N VAL A 119 13.67 -5.19 3.23
CA VAL A 119 15.10 -5.45 3.05
C VAL A 119 15.71 -6.10 4.29
N GLN A 120 15.56 -5.48 5.46
CA GLN A 120 16.31 -5.84 6.67
C GLN A 120 15.72 -7.03 7.41
N LYS A 121 14.39 -7.20 7.38
CA LYS A 121 13.70 -8.28 8.11
C LYS A 121 13.26 -9.41 7.21
N LEU A 122 12.75 -9.10 6.02
CA LEU A 122 12.29 -10.11 5.06
C LEU A 122 13.37 -10.55 4.07
N GLY A 123 14.55 -9.91 4.09
CA GLY A 123 15.70 -10.30 3.27
C GLY A 123 15.54 -10.01 1.78
N MET A 124 14.58 -9.15 1.39
CA MET A 124 14.32 -8.82 0.00
C MET A 124 15.52 -8.11 -0.61
N LYS A 125 15.98 -8.62 -1.75
CA LYS A 125 17.07 -8.00 -2.54
C LYS A 125 16.57 -6.91 -3.47
N ARG A 126 15.28 -6.98 -3.80
CA ARG A 126 14.63 -6.08 -4.73
C ARG A 126 13.17 -5.89 -4.35
N ILE A 127 12.72 -4.65 -4.44
CA ILE A 127 11.34 -4.23 -4.25
C ILE A 127 10.96 -3.37 -5.44
N VAL A 128 9.77 -3.59 -5.98
CA VAL A 128 9.25 -2.81 -7.11
C VAL A 128 8.03 -1.99 -6.68
N ALA A 129 7.64 -1.02 -7.48
CA ALA A 129 6.35 -0.36 -7.37
C ALA A 129 5.75 -0.13 -8.74
N ILE A 130 4.43 -0.28 -8.85
CA ILE A 130 3.67 0.14 -10.04
C ILE A 130 2.73 1.30 -9.72
N THR A 131 2.60 2.22 -10.67
CA THR A 131 1.63 3.32 -10.57
C THR A 131 1.14 3.72 -11.96
N SER A 132 -0.10 4.21 -12.04
CA SER A 132 -0.64 4.79 -13.28
C SER A 132 0.29 5.88 -13.82
N THR A 133 0.37 6.00 -15.15
CA THR A 133 1.25 6.96 -15.83
C THR A 133 0.92 8.42 -15.48
N ASP A 134 -0.34 8.72 -15.18
CA ASP A 134 -0.86 10.03 -14.79
C ASP A 134 -0.73 10.34 -13.27
N ASN A 135 -0.41 9.34 -12.44
CA ASN A 135 -0.27 9.52 -10.99
C ASN A 135 1.12 10.09 -10.62
N VAL A 136 1.32 11.36 -10.96
CA VAL A 136 2.58 12.09 -10.72
C VAL A 136 2.95 12.13 -9.23
N ASN A 137 1.97 12.23 -8.34
CA ASN A 137 2.22 12.34 -6.89
C ASN A 137 2.78 11.03 -6.31
N SER A 138 2.22 9.88 -6.72
CA SER A 138 2.76 8.58 -6.33
C SER A 138 4.18 8.38 -6.85
N GLY A 139 4.42 8.67 -8.14
CA GLY A 139 5.75 8.58 -8.75
C GLY A 139 6.81 9.40 -7.99
N LYS A 140 6.50 10.65 -7.63
CA LYS A 140 7.39 11.49 -6.82
C LYS A 140 7.69 10.91 -5.44
N LEU A 141 6.69 10.28 -4.79
CA LEU A 141 6.88 9.64 -3.50
C LEU A 141 7.80 8.42 -3.65
N LEU A 142 7.57 7.57 -4.66
CA LEU A 142 8.38 6.40 -4.97
C LEU A 142 9.86 6.78 -5.20
N GLU A 143 10.11 7.83 -5.96
CA GLU A 143 11.46 8.39 -6.14
C GLU A 143 12.07 8.89 -4.83
N LYS A 144 11.27 9.59 -4.02
CA LYS A 144 11.72 10.13 -2.73
C LYS A 144 12.12 9.04 -1.73
N VAL A 145 11.44 7.89 -1.75
CA VAL A 145 11.78 6.73 -0.91
C VAL A 145 12.87 5.84 -1.52
N GLY A 146 13.43 6.24 -2.67
CA GLY A 146 14.63 5.64 -3.25
C GLY A 146 14.38 4.66 -4.40
N LEU A 147 13.13 4.40 -4.79
CA LEU A 147 12.88 3.65 -6.02
C LEU A 147 13.23 4.50 -7.25
N ARG A 148 13.59 3.85 -8.36
CA ARG A 148 13.90 4.53 -9.62
C ARG A 148 12.96 4.05 -10.70
N PHE A 149 12.48 4.97 -11.54
CA PHE A 149 11.73 4.59 -12.74
C PHE A 149 12.59 3.68 -13.62
N GLU A 150 12.02 2.58 -14.09
CA GLU A 150 12.71 1.61 -14.94
C GLU A 150 12.11 1.59 -16.35
N LYS A 151 10.79 1.40 -16.45
CA LYS A 151 10.08 1.27 -17.73
C LYS A 151 8.58 1.41 -17.57
N ILE A 152 7.88 1.50 -18.69
CA ILE A 152 6.43 1.27 -18.74
C ILE A 152 6.20 -0.22 -18.99
N ILE A 153 5.22 -0.79 -18.28
CA ILE A 153 4.75 -2.16 -18.47
C ILE A 153 3.26 -2.15 -18.82
N SER A 154 2.78 -3.22 -19.46
CA SER A 154 1.35 -3.46 -19.61
C SER A 154 0.90 -4.48 -18.58
N ASP A 155 -0.05 -4.10 -17.73
CA ASP A 155 -0.69 -5.01 -16.77
C ASP A 155 -2.20 -4.92 -16.97
N SER A 156 -2.85 -6.06 -17.24
CA SER A 156 -4.30 -6.14 -17.44
C SER A 156 -4.88 -5.17 -18.49
N GLY A 157 -4.08 -4.78 -19.49
CA GLY A 157 -4.47 -3.85 -20.54
C GLY A 157 -4.22 -2.37 -20.23
N GLU A 158 -3.67 -2.05 -19.05
CA GLU A 158 -3.29 -0.70 -18.65
C GLU A 158 -1.78 -0.50 -18.74
N GLU A 159 -1.35 0.71 -19.15
CA GLU A 159 0.05 1.10 -19.11
C GLU A 159 0.40 1.67 -17.74
N LEU A 160 1.35 1.02 -17.06
CA LEU A 160 1.81 1.40 -15.73
C LEU A 160 3.30 1.71 -15.73
N LYS A 161 3.71 2.68 -14.92
CA LYS A 161 5.13 2.94 -14.66
C LYS A 161 5.63 1.95 -13.63
N LEU A 162 6.68 1.21 -13.97
CA LEU A 162 7.42 0.34 -13.06
C LEU A 162 8.60 1.11 -12.47
N PHE A 163 8.71 1.07 -11.15
CA PHE A 163 9.84 1.55 -10.39
C PHE A 163 10.52 0.39 -9.66
N GLY A 164 11.83 0.48 -9.44
CA GLY A 164 12.60 -0.54 -8.72
C GLY A 164 13.55 0.05 -7.67
N TYR A 165 13.71 -0.68 -6.58
CA TYR A 165 14.70 -0.47 -5.53
C TYR A 165 15.54 -1.75 -5.39
N ASN A 166 16.86 -1.60 -5.42
CA ASN A 166 17.81 -2.69 -5.21
C ASN A 166 18.57 -2.43 -3.90
N ALA A 167 18.54 -3.41 -3.00
CA ALA A 167 19.13 -3.33 -1.66
C ALA A 167 20.65 -3.56 -1.64
#